data_AF-A0A352KIB0-F1
#
_entry.id   AF-A0A352KIB0-F1
#
_cell.length_a   1.000
_cell.length_b   1.000
_cell.length_c   1.000
_cell.angle_alpha   90.00
_cell.angle_beta   90.00
_cell.angle_gamma   90.00
#
_symmetry.space_group_name_H-M   'P 1'
#
loop_
_entity.id
_entity.type
_entity.pdbx_description
1 polymer ?
#
loop_
_entity_poly.entity_id
_entity_poly.type
_entity_poly.pdbx_seq_one_letter_code
_entity_poly.pdbx_strand_id
1 'polypeptide(L)'
;ATNFEGGSFDVVWAVESVCHAEDKQDFINEAFRILKPGGRLILADFFATKEQFNEEEQKLMHDWVSGWSVKALAFTPQFHQGLERAGFEGIDYQNATENVRRSAKELYQYSVLVKAGGKMLTEGRSDRQEGNVRAVHCQYPALERGLWSYGIFLAHKP
;
A
#
# COMPACT_ATOMS: atom_id res chain seq x y z
N ALA A 1 -16.30 -6.46 8.88
CA ALA A 1 -16.43 -7.64 8.01
C ALA A 1 -17.44 -7.35 6.90
N THR A 2 -17.34 -8.02 5.76
CA THR A 2 -18.30 -7.93 4.65
C THR A 2 -19.59 -8.72 4.97
N ASN A 3 -20.63 -8.52 4.17
CA ASN A 3 -21.89 -9.25 4.30
C ASN A 3 -21.94 -10.54 3.45
N PHE A 4 -20.83 -10.95 2.83
CA PHE A 4 -20.78 -12.18 2.04
C PHE A 4 -20.72 -13.42 2.93
N GLU A 5 -21.30 -14.52 2.47
CA GLU A 5 -21.19 -15.82 3.13
C GLU A 5 -19.74 -16.35 3.05
N GLY A 6 -19.37 -17.23 3.97
CA GLY A 6 -18.06 -17.90 3.89
C GLY A 6 -18.00 -18.81 2.65
N GLY A 7 -16.83 -18.89 2.01
CA GLY A 7 -16.71 -19.73 0.80
C GLY A 7 -17.51 -19.26 -0.40
N SER A 8 -17.76 -17.95 -0.53
CA SER A 8 -18.51 -17.38 -1.65
C SER A 8 -17.67 -17.22 -2.92
N PHE A 9 -16.36 -16.98 -2.79
CA PHE A 9 -15.50 -16.57 -3.92
C PHE A 9 -14.36 -17.54 -4.18
N ASP A 10 -14.02 -17.70 -5.46
CA ASP A 10 -12.85 -18.47 -5.89
C ASP A 10 -11.56 -17.62 -5.83
N VAL A 11 -11.68 -16.31 -6.06
CA VAL A 11 -10.55 -15.37 -6.06
C VAL A 11 -10.93 -14.09 -5.31
N VAL A 12 -10.04 -13.63 -4.43
CA VAL A 12 -10.04 -12.27 -3.89
C VAL A 12 -8.88 -11.53 -4.56
N TRP A 13 -9.18 -10.38 -5.18
CA TRP A 13 -8.22 -9.58 -5.93
C TRP A 13 -8.19 -8.16 -5.35
N ALA A 14 -7.01 -7.72 -4.90
CA ALA A 14 -6.80 -6.42 -4.28
C ALA A 14 -5.62 -5.67 -4.92
N VAL A 15 -5.83 -4.43 -5.36
CA VAL A 15 -4.79 -3.60 -5.96
C VAL A 15 -4.85 -2.23 -5.30
N GLU A 16 -3.79 -1.87 -4.59
CA GLU A 16 -3.61 -0.58 -3.91
C GLU A 16 -4.79 -0.20 -3.00
N SER A 17 -5.43 -1.21 -2.41
CA SER A 17 -6.64 -1.03 -1.60
C SER A 17 -6.43 -1.41 -0.14
N VAL A 18 -5.49 -2.31 0.16
CA VAL A 18 -5.30 -2.88 1.49
C VAL A 18 -4.51 -1.93 2.38
N CYS A 19 -3.66 -1.08 1.81
CA CYS A 19 -3.01 0.04 2.52
C CYS A 19 -4.02 0.92 3.28
N HIS A 20 -5.26 1.06 2.77
CA HIS A 20 -6.32 1.83 3.43
C HIS A 20 -7.06 1.09 4.56
N ALA A 21 -6.92 -0.24 4.68
CA ALA A 21 -7.57 -0.98 5.76
C ALA A 21 -7.08 -0.50 7.14
N GLU A 22 -7.99 -0.27 8.09
CA GLU A 22 -7.62 0.16 9.44
C GLU A 22 -6.74 -0.87 10.15
N ASP A 23 -7.14 -2.13 10.05
CA ASP A 23 -6.38 -3.30 10.47
C ASP A 23 -6.16 -4.22 9.26
N LYS A 24 -4.90 -4.57 9.01
CA LYS A 24 -4.49 -5.42 7.88
C LYS A 24 -4.84 -6.88 8.13
N GLN A 25 -4.81 -7.32 9.40
CA GLN A 25 -5.18 -8.68 9.79
C GLN A 25 -6.69 -8.89 9.63
N ASP A 26 -7.52 -7.89 9.90
CA ASP A 26 -8.96 -7.97 9.66
C ASP A 26 -9.28 -8.20 8.18
N PHE A 27 -8.59 -7.50 7.28
CA PHE A 27 -8.69 -7.76 5.83
C PHE A 27 -8.29 -9.19 5.49
N ILE A 28 -7.14 -9.65 5.99
CA ILE A 28 -6.62 -11.00 5.73
C ILE A 28 -7.62 -12.07 6.18
N ASN A 29 -8.12 -11.97 7.42
CA ASN A 29 -9.06 -12.91 8.00
C ASN A 29 -10.37 -12.96 7.20
N GLU A 30 -10.86 -11.80 6.78
CA GLU A 30 -12.09 -11.70 6.00
C GLU A 30 -11.91 -12.27 4.59
N ALA A 31 -10.79 -11.97 3.93
CA ALA A 31 -10.43 -12.56 2.64
C ALA A 31 -10.37 -14.09 2.74
N PHE A 32 -9.73 -14.62 3.80
CA PHE A 32 -9.70 -16.06 4.05
C PHE A 32 -11.10 -16.65 4.25
N ARG A 33 -11.96 -15.99 5.03
CA ARG A 33 -13.33 -16.46 5.32
C ARG A 33 -14.17 -16.59 4.05
N ILE A 34 -14.16 -15.56 3.21
CA ILE A 34 -15.03 -15.50 2.03
C ILE A 34 -14.50 -16.34 0.84
N LEU A 35 -13.24 -16.73 0.85
CA LEU A 35 -12.69 -17.66 -0.13
C LEU A 35 -13.21 -19.08 0.07
N LYS A 36 -13.49 -19.78 -1.04
CA LYS A 36 -13.73 -21.23 -1.07
C LYS A 36 -12.46 -22.00 -0.71
N PRO A 37 -12.56 -23.24 -0.21
CA PRO A 37 -11.43 -24.17 -0.22
C PRO A 37 -10.85 -24.29 -1.64
N GLY A 38 -9.52 -24.24 -1.77
CA GLY A 38 -8.82 -24.15 -3.05
C GLY A 38 -8.83 -22.76 -3.71
N GLY A 39 -9.49 -21.76 -3.11
CA GLY A 39 -9.51 -20.38 -3.58
C GLY A 39 -8.19 -19.66 -3.34
N ARG A 40 -8.04 -18.45 -3.89
CA ARG A 40 -6.78 -17.67 -3.78
C ARG A 40 -6.97 -16.19 -3.55
N LEU A 41 -6.07 -15.59 -2.78
CA LEU A 41 -5.89 -14.16 -2.65
C LEU A 41 -4.75 -13.70 -3.58
N ILE A 42 -4.99 -12.66 -4.36
CA ILE A 42 -3.96 -11.95 -5.12
C ILE A 42 -4.02 -10.47 -4.74
N LEU A 43 -2.87 -9.93 -4.36
CA LEU A 43 -2.74 -8.62 -3.74
C LEU A 43 -1.54 -7.89 -4.34
N ALA A 44 -1.70 -6.66 -4.80
CA ALA A 44 -0.60 -5.76 -5.15
C ALA A 44 -0.73 -4.47 -4.33
N ASP A 45 0.27 -4.12 -3.52
CA ASP A 45 0.18 -2.94 -2.64
C ASP A 45 1.56 -2.40 -2.22
N PHE A 46 1.54 -1.28 -1.51
CA PHE A 46 2.70 -0.64 -0.89
C PHE A 46 3.02 -1.27 0.47
N PHE A 47 4.28 -1.63 0.69
CA PHE A 47 4.77 -2.19 1.95
C PHE A 47 5.95 -1.40 2.49
N ALA A 48 5.99 -1.21 3.81
CA ALA A 48 7.20 -0.76 4.49
C ALA A 48 8.28 -1.84 4.38
N THR A 49 9.52 -1.42 4.17
CA THR A 49 10.70 -2.32 4.06
C THR A 49 11.39 -2.56 5.40
N LYS A 50 10.96 -1.85 6.46
CA LYS A 50 11.45 -2.00 7.83
C LYS A 50 10.38 -1.62 8.85
N GLU A 51 10.53 -2.12 10.08
CA GLU A 51 9.59 -1.88 11.18
C GLU A 51 9.72 -0.49 11.82
N GLN A 52 10.95 0.02 11.86
CA GLN A 52 11.27 1.24 12.56
C GLN A 52 11.96 2.21 11.62
N PHE A 53 11.49 3.45 11.65
CA PHE A 53 12.04 4.58 10.92
C PHE A 53 12.72 5.51 11.93
N ASN A 54 13.85 6.10 11.56
CA ASN A 54 14.36 7.24 12.32
C ASN A 54 13.42 8.45 12.16
N GLU A 55 13.63 9.53 12.92
CA GLU A 55 12.74 10.69 12.91
C GLU A 55 12.54 11.32 11.52
N GLU A 56 13.62 11.41 10.72
CA GLU A 56 13.56 11.99 9.37
C GLU A 56 12.75 11.10 8.42
N GLU A 57 13.02 9.79 8.45
CA GLU A 57 12.30 8.80 7.64
C GLU A 57 10.84 8.70 8.05
N GLN A 58 10.54 8.76 9.36
CA GLN A 58 9.19 8.72 9.88
C GLN A 58 8.39 9.93 9.41
N LYS A 59 9.00 11.12 9.44
CA LYS A 59 8.39 12.33 8.88
C LYS A 59 8.12 12.19 7.39
N LEU A 60 9.10 11.73 6.62
CA LEU A 60 8.96 11.55 5.18
C LEU A 60 7.85 10.53 4.81
N MET A 61 7.83 9.39 5.51
CA MET A 61 6.79 8.38 5.35
C MET A 61 5.42 8.92 5.77
N HIS A 62 5.33 9.64 6.89
CA HIS A 62 4.10 10.25 7.37
C HIS A 62 3.54 11.27 6.37
N ASP A 63 4.37 12.19 5.88
CA ASP A 63 3.99 13.20 4.88
C ASP A 63 3.49 12.56 3.59
N TRP A 64 4.03 11.39 3.24
CA TRP A 64 3.53 10.59 2.13
C TRP A 64 2.17 9.95 2.44
N VAL A 65 2.12 9.03 3.40
CA VAL A 65 0.94 8.17 3.60
C VAL A 65 -0.28 8.96 4.06
N SER A 66 -0.10 9.97 4.91
CA SER A 66 -1.20 10.82 5.40
C SER A 66 -1.85 11.61 4.26
N GLY A 67 -1.08 12.08 3.28
CA GLY A 67 -1.60 12.82 2.13
C GLY A 67 -2.48 11.96 1.22
N TRP A 68 -2.30 10.63 1.24
CA TRP A 68 -3.19 9.67 0.58
C TRP A 68 -4.21 9.03 1.54
N SER A 69 -4.39 9.57 2.74
CA SER A 69 -5.32 9.02 3.75
C SER A 69 -5.01 7.55 4.11
N VAL A 70 -3.73 7.18 4.09
CA VAL A 70 -3.22 5.89 4.55
C VAL A 70 -2.63 6.06 5.94
N LYS A 71 -3.05 5.21 6.89
CA LYS A 71 -2.60 5.29 8.29
C LYS A 71 -1.14 4.87 8.44
N ALA A 72 -0.81 3.70 7.90
CA ALA A 72 0.53 3.12 7.87
C ALA A 72 0.57 2.00 6.83
N LEU A 73 1.74 1.80 6.23
CA LEU A 73 2.00 0.62 5.40
C LEU A 73 2.28 -0.58 6.28
N ALA A 74 1.86 -1.77 5.83
CA ALA A 74 2.24 -3.00 6.50
C ALA A 74 3.74 -3.27 6.27
N PHE A 75 4.43 -3.80 7.28
CA PHE A 75 5.78 -4.33 7.10
C PHE A 75 5.70 -5.71 6.44
N THR A 76 6.43 -5.93 5.33
CA THR A 76 6.27 -7.13 4.48
C THR A 76 6.31 -8.46 5.26
N PRO A 77 7.31 -8.73 6.13
CA PRO A 77 7.34 -9.97 6.91
C PRO A 77 6.16 -10.13 7.87
N GLN A 78 5.69 -9.05 8.50
CA GLN A 78 4.53 -9.10 9.39
C GLN A 78 3.24 -9.38 8.62
N PHE A 79 3.09 -8.83 7.42
CA PHE A 79 1.95 -9.12 6.55
C PHE A 79 1.95 -10.58 6.10
N HIS A 80 3.12 -11.11 5.70
CA HIS A 80 3.29 -12.53 5.38
C HIS A 80 2.90 -13.42 6.56
N GLN A 81 3.43 -13.17 7.76
CA GLN A 81 3.03 -13.90 8.96
C GLN A 81 1.52 -13.79 9.24
N GLY A 82 0.91 -12.65 8.91
CA GLY A 82 -0.53 -12.46 9.02
C GLY A 82 -1.34 -13.40 8.11
N LEU A 83 -0.85 -13.65 6.89
CA LEU A 83 -1.43 -14.61 5.95
C LEU A 83 -1.30 -16.05 6.50
N GLU A 84 -0.12 -16.43 6.98
CA GLU A 84 0.12 -17.75 7.59
C GLU A 84 -0.80 -17.99 8.79
N ARG A 85 -0.92 -17.01 9.69
CA ARG A 85 -1.80 -17.09 10.88
C ARG A 85 -3.27 -17.25 10.52
N ALA A 86 -3.71 -16.71 9.40
CA ALA A 86 -5.09 -16.86 8.95
C ALA A 86 -5.36 -18.23 8.31
N GLY A 87 -4.32 -19.01 8.01
CA GLY A 87 -4.42 -20.34 7.41
C GLY A 87 -4.20 -20.36 5.90
N PHE A 88 -3.69 -19.28 5.30
CA PHE A 88 -3.24 -19.33 3.91
C PHE A 88 -1.98 -20.19 3.77
N GLU A 89 -1.90 -20.92 2.66
CA GLU A 89 -0.78 -21.76 2.26
C GLU A 89 -0.26 -21.33 0.88
N GLY A 90 0.91 -21.85 0.48
CA GLY A 90 1.50 -21.56 -0.83
C GLY A 90 1.70 -20.05 -1.07
N ILE A 91 2.13 -19.33 -0.03
CA ILE A 91 2.29 -17.87 -0.07
C ILE A 91 3.54 -17.54 -0.89
N ASP A 92 3.34 -16.85 -2.01
CA ASP A 92 4.39 -16.29 -2.85
C ASP A 92 4.41 -14.77 -2.72
N TYR A 93 5.61 -14.20 -2.78
CA TYR A 93 5.85 -12.77 -2.72
C TYR A 93 6.80 -12.33 -3.82
N GLN A 94 6.32 -11.47 -4.70
CA GLN A 94 7.11 -10.81 -5.73
C GLN A 94 7.30 -9.34 -5.39
N ASN A 95 8.56 -8.91 -5.29
CA ASN A 95 8.88 -7.49 -5.26
C ASN A 95 8.82 -6.92 -6.69
N ALA A 96 7.83 -6.06 -6.95
CA ALA A 96 7.59 -5.41 -8.24
C ALA A 96 7.94 -3.91 -8.20
N THR A 97 8.82 -3.50 -7.27
CA THR A 97 9.20 -2.10 -7.07
C THR A 97 9.81 -1.47 -8.33
N GLU A 98 10.69 -2.18 -9.02
CA GLU A 98 11.31 -1.68 -10.26
C GLU A 98 10.28 -1.46 -11.37
N ASN A 99 9.21 -2.26 -11.39
CA ASN A 99 8.13 -2.12 -12.37
C ASN A 99 7.34 -0.82 -12.18
N VAL A 100 7.21 -0.33 -10.94
CA VAL A 100 6.48 0.92 -10.63
C VAL A 100 7.37 2.14 -10.48
N ARG A 101 8.70 1.96 -10.39
CA ARG A 101 9.67 3.04 -10.15
C ARG A 101 9.56 4.17 -11.18
N ARG A 102 9.32 3.83 -12.46
CA ARG A 102 9.12 4.82 -13.52
C ARG A 102 7.91 5.72 -13.24
N SER A 103 6.75 5.13 -12.96
CA SER A 103 5.52 5.88 -12.67
C SER A 103 5.67 6.73 -11.41
N ALA A 104 6.31 6.19 -10.37
CA ALA A 104 6.65 6.92 -9.16
C ALA A 104 7.53 8.16 -9.46
N LYS A 105 8.53 8.02 -10.33
CA LYS A 105 9.39 9.14 -10.73
C LYS A 105 8.64 10.20 -11.54
N GLU A 106 7.81 9.79 -12.50
CA GLU A 106 7.00 10.71 -13.30
C GLU A 106 6.05 11.53 -12.42
N LEU A 107 5.34 10.87 -11.50
CA LEU A 107 4.51 11.50 -10.47
C LEU A 107 5.29 12.53 -9.64
N TYR A 108 6.48 12.17 -9.17
CA TYR A 108 7.36 13.09 -8.46
C TYR A 108 7.73 14.32 -9.29
N GLN A 109 8.10 14.14 -10.56
CA GLN A 109 8.43 15.25 -11.47
C GLN A 109 7.25 16.21 -11.66
N TYR A 110 6.02 15.68 -11.79
CA TYR A 110 4.82 16.51 -11.83
C TYR A 110 4.64 17.32 -10.54
N SER A 111 4.87 16.73 -9.36
CA SER A 111 4.80 17.47 -8.09
C SER A 111 5.80 18.63 -8.02
N VAL A 112 7.01 18.44 -8.57
CA VAL A 112 8.04 19.48 -8.62
C VAL A 112 7.59 20.63 -9.50
N LEU A 113 7.05 20.35 -10.69
CA LEU A 113 6.52 21.37 -11.60
C LEU A 113 5.35 22.14 -10.97
N VAL A 114 4.43 21.42 -10.32
CA VAL A 114 3.29 22.03 -9.63
C VAL A 114 3.73 22.93 -8.49
N LYS A 115 4.73 22.51 -7.69
CA LYS A 115 5.29 23.35 -6.61
C LYS A 115 6.06 24.55 -7.16
N ALA A 116 6.81 24.38 -8.24
CA ALA A 116 7.57 25.45 -8.88
C ALA A 116 6.67 26.52 -9.52
N GLY A 117 5.50 26.16 -10.03
CA GLY A 117 4.51 27.11 -10.56
C GLY A 117 3.86 28.02 -9.50
N GLY A 118 4.15 27.80 -8.21
CA GLY A 118 3.74 28.67 -7.12
C GLY A 118 2.23 28.85 -7.01
N LYS A 119 1.80 29.96 -6.39
CA LYS A 119 0.39 30.26 -6.14
C LYS A 119 -0.50 30.17 -7.39
N MET A 120 0.00 30.51 -8.58
CA MET A 120 -0.80 30.49 -9.81
C MET A 120 -1.37 29.10 -10.18
N LEU A 121 -0.70 28.01 -9.78
CA LEU A 121 -1.19 26.64 -9.99
C LEU A 121 -1.80 26.00 -8.72
N THR A 122 -1.64 26.65 -7.56
CA THR A 122 -2.01 26.08 -6.25
C THR A 122 -3.08 26.87 -5.49
N GLU A 123 -3.41 28.09 -5.93
CA GLU A 123 -4.46 28.93 -5.36
C GLU A 123 -5.85 28.28 -5.56
N GLY A 124 -6.64 28.25 -4.49
CA GLY A 124 -7.97 27.60 -4.47
C GLY A 124 -7.96 26.11 -4.14
N ARG A 125 -6.82 25.49 -3.82
CA ARG A 125 -6.77 24.09 -3.38
C ARG A 125 -7.27 23.92 -1.94
N SER A 126 -8.06 22.87 -1.76
CA SER A 126 -8.38 22.34 -0.43
C SER A 126 -7.15 21.71 0.23
N ASP A 127 -7.18 21.58 1.55
CA ASP A 127 -6.15 20.88 2.33
C ASP A 127 -5.90 19.45 1.83
N ARG A 128 -6.95 18.79 1.33
CA ARG A 128 -6.86 17.43 0.74
C ARG A 128 -6.05 17.43 -0.56
N GLN A 129 -6.28 18.41 -1.43
CA GLN A 129 -5.52 18.53 -2.68
C GLN A 129 -4.06 18.88 -2.41
N GLU A 130 -3.78 19.72 -1.42
CA GLU A 130 -2.42 20.02 -1.01
C GLU A 130 -1.74 18.79 -0.38
N GLY A 131 -2.49 18.02 0.42
CA GLY A 131 -2.06 16.71 0.93
C GLY A 131 -1.65 15.73 -0.18
N ASN A 132 -2.45 15.61 -1.23
CA ASN A 132 -2.13 14.76 -2.38
C ASN A 132 -0.83 15.18 -3.07
N VAL A 133 -0.60 16.48 -3.26
CA VAL A 133 0.63 16.98 -3.91
C VAL A 133 1.86 16.73 -3.04
N ARG A 134 1.74 16.91 -1.72
CA ARG A 134 2.78 16.53 -0.76
C ARG A 134 3.06 15.03 -0.82
N ALA A 135 2.03 14.19 -0.86
CA ALA A 135 2.19 12.74 -0.93
C ALA A 135 2.94 12.29 -2.18
N VAL A 136 2.52 12.78 -3.34
CA VAL A 136 3.18 12.54 -4.64
C VAL A 136 4.64 13.00 -4.62
N HIS A 137 4.94 14.08 -3.91
CA HIS A 137 6.30 14.59 -3.77
C HIS A 137 7.17 13.75 -2.84
N CYS A 138 6.61 13.17 -1.78
CA CYS A 138 7.36 12.44 -0.76
C CYS A 138 7.58 10.97 -1.11
N GLN A 139 6.69 10.35 -1.88
CA GLN A 139 6.76 8.91 -2.16
C GLN A 139 8.04 8.49 -2.89
N TYR A 140 8.49 9.24 -3.90
CA TYR A 140 9.66 8.85 -4.69
C TYR A 140 10.97 9.04 -3.91
N PRO A 141 11.21 10.15 -3.18
CA PRO A 141 12.33 10.23 -2.24
C PRO A 141 12.32 9.11 -1.18
N ALA A 142 11.13 8.73 -0.66
CA ALA A 142 11.02 7.60 0.26
C ALA A 142 11.40 6.28 -0.40
N LEU A 143 11.06 6.12 -1.69
CA LEU A 143 11.40 4.95 -2.50
C LEU A 143 12.91 4.85 -2.75
N GLU A 144 13.54 5.96 -3.13
CA GLU A 144 14.99 6.03 -3.39
C GLU A 144 15.82 5.78 -2.12
N ARG A 145 15.26 6.07 -0.94
CA ARG A 145 15.81 5.71 0.37
C ARG A 145 15.50 4.28 0.80
N GLY A 146 14.77 3.52 -0.02
CA GLY A 146 14.39 2.14 0.25
C GLY A 146 13.46 1.98 1.46
N LEU A 147 12.59 2.97 1.76
CA LEU A 147 11.70 2.95 2.93
C LEU A 147 10.39 2.19 2.68
N TRP A 148 10.06 1.98 1.41
CA TRP A 148 8.91 1.19 0.99
C TRP A 148 9.21 0.44 -0.30
N SER A 149 8.37 -0.55 -0.59
CA SER A 149 8.43 -1.37 -1.80
C SER A 149 7.02 -1.64 -2.32
N TYR A 150 6.91 -1.96 -3.61
CA TYR A 150 5.66 -2.42 -4.21
C TYR A 150 5.70 -3.93 -4.30
N GLY A 151 4.79 -4.58 -3.59
CA GLY A 151 4.79 -6.03 -3.41
C GLY A 151 3.54 -6.67 -3.99
N ILE A 152 3.71 -7.83 -4.62
CA ILE A 152 2.62 -8.68 -5.09
C ILE A 152 2.63 -9.96 -4.27
N PHE A 153 1.54 -10.25 -3.57
CA PHE A 153 1.31 -11.51 -2.88
C PHE A 153 0.33 -12.38 -3.66
N LEU A 154 0.62 -13.67 -3.72
CA LEU A 154 -0.32 -14.73 -4.07
C LEU A 154 -0.39 -15.70 -2.88
N ALA A 155 -1.59 -16.05 -2.43
CA ALA A 155 -1.78 -16.97 -1.32
C ALA A 155 -3.01 -17.86 -1.56
N HIS A 156 -2.97 -19.12 -1.14
CA HIS A 156 -4.02 -20.11 -1.38
C HIS A 156 -4.73 -20.47 -0.08
N LYS A 157 -6.06 -20.62 -0.15
CA LYS A 157 -6.82 -21.25 0.92
C LYS A 157 -6.86 -22.76 0.69
N PRO A 158 -6.44 -23.59 1.66
CA PRO A 158 -6.52 -25.04 1.53
C PRO A 158 -7.97 -25.53 1.42
#